data_AF-A0A5B7US14-F1
#
_entry.id   AF-A0A5B7US14-F1
#
_cell.length_a   1.000
_cell.length_b   1.000
_cell.length_c   1.000
_cell.angle_alpha   90.00
_cell.angle_beta   90.00
_cell.angle_gamma   90.00
#
_symmetry.space_group_name_H-M   'P 1'
#
loop_
_entity.id
_entity.type
_entity.pdbx_description
1 polymer ?
#
loop_
_entity_poly.entity_id
_entity_poly.type
_entity_poly.pdbx_seq_one_letter_code
_entity_poly.pdbx_strand_id
1 'polypeptide(L)'
;MHQNATTIGRRAGTIALTAVLCTLGLVATPAAADSKAAWNTHEKCVQKDWEDRRIPTRMGNSELGFIHLSRPHNITSCKLINAALNGKPDKRSDHQRNLEYWGSAIHNGRQVDFVVKVRYAKETDDGRYTAPGKKGKIGVITAYCRGVKKCPSWVN
;
A
#
# COMPACT_ATOMS: atom_id res chain seq x y z
N MET A 1 26.97 -57.46 7.22
CA MET A 1 27.43 -58.41 6.19
C MET A 1 26.25 -59.30 5.87
N HIS A 2 25.70 -59.26 4.65
CA HIS A 2 24.88 -60.32 4.04
C HIS A 2 24.63 -59.85 2.60
N GLN A 3 25.48 -60.31 1.68
CA GLN A 3 25.20 -60.31 0.25
C GLN A 3 24.35 -61.55 -0.03
N ASN A 4 23.27 -61.42 -0.79
CA ASN A 4 22.57 -62.57 -1.35
C ASN A 4 22.15 -62.31 -2.82
N ALA A 5 22.86 -63.04 -3.68
CA ALA A 5 22.38 -63.85 -4.80
C ALA A 5 21.41 -63.27 -5.84
N THR A 6 21.98 -63.12 -7.04
CA THR A 6 21.45 -63.27 -8.39
C THR A 6 20.49 -64.46 -8.57
N THR A 7 19.38 -64.30 -9.30
CA THR A 7 18.98 -65.22 -10.39
C THR A 7 18.03 -64.54 -11.39
N ILE A 8 18.31 -64.78 -12.67
CA ILE A 8 17.65 -64.32 -13.89
C ILE A 8 16.43 -65.18 -14.20
N GLY A 9 15.32 -64.56 -14.59
CA GLY A 9 14.15 -65.23 -15.19
C GLY A 9 13.64 -64.45 -16.40
N ARG A 10 13.99 -64.91 -17.61
CA ARG A 10 13.41 -64.44 -18.87
C ARG A 10 12.01 -64.99 -19.05
N ARG A 11 11.03 -64.13 -19.37
CA ARG A 11 9.86 -64.50 -20.17
C ARG A 11 9.60 -63.42 -21.22
N ALA A 12 9.59 -63.85 -22.47
CA ALA A 12 9.17 -63.09 -23.62
C ALA A 12 7.66 -62.84 -23.55
N GLY A 13 7.23 -61.65 -24.01
CA GLY A 13 5.82 -61.32 -24.05
C GLY A 13 5.58 -59.91 -24.57
N THR A 14 5.50 -59.81 -25.89
CA THR A 14 4.60 -58.91 -26.63
C THR A 14 4.84 -57.40 -26.51
N ILE A 15 5.31 -56.85 -27.62
CA ILE A 15 5.28 -55.43 -27.96
C ILE A 15 3.82 -54.96 -27.96
N ALA A 16 3.49 -54.02 -27.06
CA ALA A 16 2.29 -53.21 -27.18
C ALA A 16 2.73 -51.74 -27.23
N LEU A 17 2.71 -51.16 -28.44
CA LEU A 17 2.77 -49.72 -28.65
C LEU A 17 1.69 -49.07 -27.79
N THR A 18 2.09 -48.41 -26.71
CA THR A 18 1.18 -47.55 -25.97
C THR A 18 1.50 -46.13 -26.39
N ALA A 19 0.57 -45.54 -27.13
CA ALA A 19 0.65 -44.17 -27.63
C ALA A 19 0.93 -43.20 -26.47
N VAL A 20 2.01 -42.43 -26.60
CA VAL A 20 2.25 -41.25 -25.76
C VAL A 20 1.23 -40.20 -26.17
N LEU A 21 0.06 -40.19 -25.51
CA LEU A 21 -0.77 -38.99 -25.48
C LEU A 21 -0.02 -37.95 -24.66
N CYS A 22 0.75 -37.12 -25.35
CA CYS A 22 1.18 -35.82 -24.85
C CYS A 22 -0.09 -34.96 -24.71
N THR A 23 -0.83 -35.12 -23.62
CA THR A 23 -1.83 -34.14 -23.22
C THR A 23 -1.06 -32.87 -22.87
N LEU A 24 -0.99 -31.95 -23.83
CA LEU A 24 -0.66 -30.55 -23.62
C LEU A 24 -1.64 -30.01 -22.58
N GLY A 25 -1.27 -30.17 -21.31
CA GLY A 25 -1.94 -29.50 -20.21
C GLY A 25 -1.69 -28.01 -20.37
N LEU A 26 -2.64 -27.30 -20.97
CA LEU A 26 -2.81 -25.89 -20.65
C LEU A 26 -3.25 -25.84 -19.20
N VAL A 27 -2.29 -25.83 -18.28
CA VAL A 27 -2.49 -25.21 -16.97
C VAL A 27 -2.72 -23.74 -17.27
N ALA A 28 -3.99 -23.36 -17.41
CA ALA A 28 -4.40 -21.97 -17.34
C ALA A 28 -4.00 -21.48 -15.96
N THR A 29 -2.84 -20.84 -15.85
CA THR A 29 -2.51 -20.02 -14.69
C THR A 29 -3.67 -19.05 -14.51
N PRO A 30 -4.40 -19.06 -13.38
CA PRO A 30 -5.39 -18.04 -13.14
C PRO A 30 -4.64 -16.70 -13.22
N ALA A 31 -5.01 -15.87 -14.18
CA ALA A 31 -4.59 -14.48 -14.17
C ALA A 31 -5.03 -13.94 -12.80
N ALA A 32 -4.07 -13.51 -11.98
CA ALA A 32 -4.39 -12.82 -10.75
C ALA A 32 -5.31 -11.66 -11.13
N ALA A 33 -6.58 -11.77 -10.76
CA ALA A 33 -7.50 -10.65 -10.91
C ALA A 33 -6.87 -9.52 -10.11
N ASP A 34 -6.41 -8.49 -10.82
CA ASP A 34 -5.80 -7.30 -10.25
C ASP A 34 -6.93 -6.54 -9.55
N SER A 35 -7.36 -7.04 -8.39
CA SER A 35 -8.34 -6.41 -7.53
C SER A 35 -7.62 -5.27 -6.81
N LYS A 36 -7.17 -4.28 -7.58
CA LYS A 36 -6.89 -2.94 -7.08
C LYS A 36 -8.18 -2.50 -6.42
N ALA A 37 -8.23 -2.58 -5.09
CA ALA A 37 -9.37 -2.12 -4.32
C ALA A 37 -9.76 -0.74 -4.86
N ALA A 38 -11.01 -0.55 -5.27
CA ALA A 38 -11.43 0.65 -5.98
C ALA A 38 -10.92 1.90 -5.25
N TRP A 39 -9.91 2.55 -5.82
CA TRP A 39 -9.22 3.67 -5.18
C TRP A 39 -9.79 4.96 -5.75
N ASN A 40 -10.56 5.69 -4.93
CA ASN A 40 -11.13 6.94 -5.39
C ASN A 40 -10.03 8.01 -5.49
N THR A 41 -9.65 8.34 -6.72
CA THR A 41 -8.55 9.26 -6.97
C THR A 41 -8.92 10.74 -6.92
N HIS A 42 -10.19 11.07 -6.67
CA HIS A 42 -10.65 12.44 -6.53
C HIS A 42 -9.90 13.13 -5.39
N GLU A 43 -9.39 14.33 -5.64
CA GLU A 43 -8.64 15.08 -4.64
C GLU A 43 -9.62 15.74 -3.68
N LYS A 44 -9.55 15.36 -2.40
CA LYS A 44 -10.36 15.98 -1.34
C LYS A 44 -9.80 17.35 -0.97
N CYS A 45 -8.48 17.44 -0.92
CA CYS A 45 -7.74 18.69 -0.75
C CYS A 45 -6.34 18.52 -1.32
N VAL A 46 -5.71 19.65 -1.63
CA VAL A 46 -4.35 19.71 -2.16
C VAL A 46 -3.63 20.80 -1.40
N GLN A 47 -2.41 20.51 -0.99
CA GLN A 47 -1.55 21.49 -0.32
C GLN A 47 -0.17 21.47 -0.96
N LYS A 48 0.47 22.63 -1.05
CA LYS A 48 1.91 22.70 -1.29
C LYS A 48 2.61 22.61 0.05
N ASP A 49 3.63 21.76 0.13
CA ASP A 49 4.44 21.73 1.32
C ASP A 49 5.53 22.82 1.32
N TRP A 50 6.35 22.86 2.36
CA TRP A 50 7.46 23.82 2.49
C TRP A 50 8.45 23.81 1.30
N GLU A 51 8.57 22.69 0.57
CA GLU A 51 9.46 22.55 -0.59
C GLU A 51 8.72 22.69 -1.93
N ASP A 52 7.57 23.38 -1.92
CA ASP A 52 6.68 23.58 -3.08
C ASP A 52 6.17 22.29 -3.73
N ARG A 53 6.28 21.14 -3.05
CA ARG A 53 5.72 19.89 -3.56
C ARG A 53 4.21 19.94 -3.48
N ARG A 54 3.54 19.69 -4.60
CA ARG A 54 2.08 19.51 -4.62
C ARG A 54 1.71 18.16 -3.99
N ILE A 55 1.15 18.19 -2.79
CA ILE A 55 0.72 17.01 -2.04
C ILE A 55 -0.81 16.91 -2.07
N PRO A 56 -1.38 16.04 -2.92
CA PRO A 56 -2.81 15.77 -2.88
C PRO A 56 -3.17 14.85 -1.71
N THR A 57 -4.29 15.13 -1.04
CA THR A 57 -5.02 14.13 -0.25
C THR A 57 -6.21 13.69 -1.08
N ARG A 58 -6.20 12.43 -1.51
CA ARG A 58 -7.31 11.85 -2.29
C ARG A 58 -8.38 11.29 -1.38
N MET A 59 -9.61 11.19 -1.86
CA MET A 59 -10.69 10.50 -1.16
C MET A 59 -10.27 9.10 -0.74
N GLY A 60 -9.64 8.36 -1.64
CA GLY A 60 -9.01 7.09 -1.34
C GLY A 60 -10.00 5.96 -1.08
N ASN A 61 -9.63 5.04 -0.19
CA ASN A 61 -10.42 3.89 0.23
C ASN A 61 -10.09 3.54 1.69
N SER A 62 -10.40 2.33 2.15
CA SER A 62 -10.10 1.90 3.52
C SER A 62 -8.61 1.73 3.84
N GLU A 63 -7.75 1.63 2.83
CA GLU A 63 -6.31 1.37 3.00
C GLU A 63 -5.46 2.64 2.94
N LEU A 64 -5.85 3.63 2.12
CA LEU A 64 -5.16 4.92 2.05
C LEU A 64 -6.07 6.09 1.68
N GLY A 65 -5.60 7.30 1.95
CA GLY A 65 -6.27 8.57 1.63
C GLY A 65 -7.24 9.02 2.72
N PHE A 66 -8.13 9.95 2.35
CA PHE A 66 -9.02 10.63 3.29
C PHE A 66 -9.98 9.69 4.01
N ILE A 67 -10.51 8.67 3.33
CA ILE A 67 -11.39 7.65 3.94
C ILE A 67 -10.62 6.86 5.01
N HIS A 68 -9.37 6.49 4.72
CA HIS A 68 -8.51 5.78 5.66
C HIS A 68 -8.10 6.65 6.85
N LEU A 69 -7.87 7.95 6.73
CA LEU A 69 -7.57 8.78 7.92
C LEU A 69 -8.81 9.24 8.69
N SER A 70 -9.97 9.39 8.03
CA SER A 70 -11.19 9.88 8.69
C SER A 70 -11.87 8.82 9.56
N ARG A 71 -11.89 7.55 9.13
CA ARG A 71 -12.64 6.49 9.84
C ARG A 71 -11.88 5.90 11.03
N PRO A 72 -10.69 5.26 10.84
CA PRO A 72 -9.93 4.70 11.95
C PRO A 72 -9.23 5.77 12.81
N HIS A 73 -8.88 6.94 12.26
CA HIS A 73 -8.12 7.97 13.01
C HIS A 73 -8.91 9.23 13.38
N ASN A 74 -10.19 9.37 12.98
CA ASN A 74 -11.06 10.50 13.32
C ASN A 74 -10.52 11.88 12.86
N ILE A 75 -9.82 11.91 11.72
CA ILE A 75 -9.38 13.15 11.07
C ILE A 75 -10.37 13.46 9.93
N THR A 76 -11.33 14.33 10.20
CA THR A 76 -12.49 14.58 9.33
C THR A 76 -12.40 15.90 8.56
N SER A 77 -11.32 16.66 8.74
CA SER A 77 -11.02 17.88 8.00
C SER A 77 -9.60 17.86 7.42
N CYS A 78 -9.34 18.72 6.44
CA CYS A 78 -7.99 18.89 5.90
C CYS A 78 -7.12 19.81 6.76
N LYS A 79 -7.64 20.37 7.86
CA LYS A 79 -6.93 21.36 8.68
C LYS A 79 -5.63 20.81 9.26
N LEU A 80 -5.72 19.64 9.89
CA LEU A 80 -4.57 18.96 10.49
C LEU A 80 -3.53 18.56 9.44
N ILE A 81 -4.00 18.09 8.28
CA ILE A 81 -3.13 17.72 7.15
C ILE A 81 -2.38 18.95 6.63
N ASN A 82 -3.10 20.03 6.34
CA ASN A 82 -2.53 21.27 5.82
C ASN A 82 -1.56 21.91 6.81
N ALA A 83 -1.89 21.88 8.11
CA ALA A 83 -1.03 22.39 9.17
C ALA A 83 0.32 21.64 9.21
N ALA A 84 0.31 20.31 9.11
CA ALA A 84 1.55 19.52 9.05
C ALA A 84 2.37 19.86 7.80
N LEU A 85 1.72 19.93 6.64
CA LEU A 85 2.39 20.15 5.35
C LEU A 85 3.00 21.55 5.22
N ASN A 86 2.55 22.54 6.02
CA ASN A 86 3.21 23.85 6.09
C ASN A 86 4.63 23.78 6.69
N GLY A 87 4.99 22.67 7.35
CA GLY A 87 6.33 22.42 7.84
C GLY A 87 7.23 21.70 6.83
N LYS A 88 8.52 21.60 7.16
CA LYS A 88 9.44 20.68 6.48
C LYS A 88 9.09 19.24 6.89
N PRO A 89 9.28 18.23 6.04
CA PRO A 89 9.23 16.84 6.47
C PRO A 89 10.21 16.56 7.60
N ASP A 90 9.69 16.03 8.70
CA ASP A 90 10.44 15.59 9.88
C ASP A 90 11.19 14.28 9.62
N LYS A 91 10.66 13.44 8.73
CA LYS A 91 11.31 12.18 8.33
C LYS A 91 11.25 11.99 6.82
N ARG A 92 12.34 11.47 6.27
CA ARG A 92 12.47 11.09 4.87
C ARG A 92 13.04 9.68 4.76
N SER A 93 12.47 8.88 3.87
CA SER A 93 13.01 7.58 3.49
C SER A 93 12.71 7.28 2.02
N ASP A 94 13.22 6.16 1.53
CA ASP A 94 13.07 5.72 0.13
C ASP A 94 13.42 6.82 -0.87
N HIS A 95 14.67 7.29 -0.87
CA HIS A 95 15.13 8.39 -1.75
C HIS A 95 14.23 9.63 -1.69
N GLN A 96 13.76 9.99 -0.49
CA GLN A 96 12.86 11.12 -0.23
C GLN A 96 11.46 10.99 -0.86
N ARG A 97 11.03 9.77 -1.14
CA ARG A 97 9.68 9.49 -1.65
C ARG A 97 8.69 9.18 -0.52
N ASN A 98 9.17 8.71 0.62
CA ASN A 98 8.37 8.55 1.83
C ASN A 98 8.67 9.70 2.79
N LEU A 99 7.65 10.48 3.11
CA LEU A 99 7.76 11.69 3.91
C LEU A 99 6.82 11.58 5.10
N GLU A 100 7.29 11.97 6.27
CA GLU A 100 6.44 12.20 7.43
C GLU A 100 6.53 13.66 7.84
N TYR A 101 5.37 14.25 8.12
CA TYR A 101 5.22 15.60 8.65
C TYR A 101 4.54 15.49 9.99
N TRP A 102 5.17 16.05 11.01
CA TRP A 102 4.72 15.98 12.39
C TRP A 102 4.13 17.32 12.79
N GLY A 103 3.22 17.30 13.75
CA GLY A 103 2.65 18.52 14.30
C GLY A 103 1.99 18.26 15.64
N SER A 104 1.59 19.34 16.28
CA SER A 104 0.87 19.30 17.56
C SER A 104 -0.37 20.16 17.47
N ALA A 105 -1.51 19.60 17.88
CA ALA A 105 -2.75 20.35 18.03
C ALA A 105 -2.93 20.68 19.50
N ILE A 106 -3.18 21.95 19.82
CA ILE A 106 -3.33 22.45 21.19
C ILE A 106 -4.71 23.10 21.33
N HIS A 107 -5.45 22.71 22.37
CA HIS A 107 -6.76 23.28 22.69
C HIS A 107 -6.96 23.31 24.20
N ASN A 108 -7.12 24.50 24.78
CA ASN A 108 -7.36 24.72 26.22
C ASN A 108 -6.38 23.96 27.13
N GLY A 109 -5.07 24.09 26.87
CA GLY A 109 -4.01 23.42 27.64
C GLY A 109 -3.85 21.92 27.35
N ARG A 110 -4.72 21.34 26.51
CA ARG A 110 -4.57 19.95 26.03
C ARG A 110 -3.76 19.95 24.76
N GLN A 111 -2.87 18.98 24.62
CA GLN A 111 -2.07 18.78 23.41
C GLN A 111 -2.21 17.34 22.91
N VAL A 112 -2.21 17.18 21.59
CA VAL A 112 -1.97 15.88 20.95
C VAL A 112 -1.05 16.06 19.77
N ASP A 113 -0.01 15.21 19.71
CA ASP A 113 0.88 15.17 18.56
C ASP A 113 0.28 14.30 17.46
N PHE A 114 0.56 14.62 16.21
CA PHE A 114 0.07 13.88 15.06
C PHE A 114 1.14 13.74 13.98
N VAL A 115 0.93 12.77 13.10
CA VAL A 115 1.80 12.45 11.96
C VAL A 115 0.95 12.38 10.71
N VAL A 116 1.39 13.05 9.65
CA VAL A 116 0.87 12.92 8.28
C VAL A 116 1.92 12.17 7.46
N LYS A 117 1.54 11.02 6.91
CA LYS A 117 2.42 10.20 6.06
C LYS A 117 2.10 10.41 4.59
N VAL A 118 3.11 10.73 3.80
CA VAL A 118 3.01 11.08 2.40
C VAL A 118 3.92 10.18 1.57
N ARG A 119 3.38 9.71 0.44
CA ARG A 119 4.14 9.07 -0.64
C ARG A 119 4.24 10.03 -1.81
N TYR A 120 5.41 10.64 -1.96
CA TYR A 120 5.76 11.51 -3.07
C TYR A 120 6.33 10.72 -4.26
N ALA A 121 5.66 9.63 -4.62
CA ALA A 121 5.97 8.79 -5.78
C ALA A 121 4.73 8.54 -6.62
N LYS A 122 4.93 7.98 -7.80
CA LYS A 122 3.84 7.57 -8.71
C LYS A 122 3.04 6.40 -8.12
N GLU A 123 3.67 5.52 -7.35
CA GLU A 123 3.09 4.30 -6.82
C GLU A 123 3.32 4.16 -5.31
N THR A 124 2.45 3.38 -4.65
CA THR A 124 2.69 2.92 -3.27
C THR A 124 3.87 1.96 -3.22
N ASP A 125 4.46 1.78 -2.04
CA ASP A 125 5.64 0.92 -1.87
C ASP A 125 5.37 -0.55 -2.27
N ASP A 126 4.13 -0.99 -2.14
CA ASP A 126 3.65 -2.33 -2.52
C ASP A 126 3.15 -2.42 -3.98
N GLY A 127 3.22 -1.33 -4.75
CA GLY A 127 2.78 -1.28 -6.14
C GLY A 127 1.26 -1.41 -6.35
N ARG A 128 0.45 -1.54 -5.30
CA ARG A 128 -1.00 -1.77 -5.42
C ARG A 128 -1.77 -0.58 -5.98
N TYR A 129 -1.23 0.62 -5.80
CA TYR A 129 -1.87 1.87 -6.23
C TYR A 129 -0.93 2.71 -7.08
N THR A 130 -1.46 3.24 -8.18
CA THR A 130 -0.74 4.11 -9.11
C THR A 130 -1.50 5.42 -9.26
N ALA A 131 -0.88 6.55 -8.89
CA ALA A 131 -1.48 7.88 -8.95
C ALA A 131 -1.97 8.23 -10.37
N PRO A 132 -3.07 8.97 -10.54
CA PRO A 132 -3.55 9.37 -11.87
C PRO A 132 -2.63 10.42 -12.51
N GLY A 133 -2.59 10.45 -13.85
CA GLY A 133 -1.86 11.45 -14.65
C GLY A 133 -0.34 11.24 -14.72
N LYS A 134 0.31 11.74 -15.78
CA LYS A 134 1.72 11.45 -16.10
C LYS A 134 2.71 11.81 -14.99
N LYS A 135 2.49 12.95 -14.31
CA LYS A 135 3.32 13.45 -13.20
C LYS A 135 2.69 13.24 -11.81
N GLY A 136 1.60 12.48 -11.74
CA GLY A 136 0.86 12.26 -10.50
C GLY A 136 1.71 11.64 -9.40
N LYS A 137 1.43 12.06 -8.17
CA LYS A 137 2.00 11.48 -6.94
C LYS A 137 0.88 10.90 -6.08
N ILE A 138 1.12 9.83 -5.33
CA ILE A 138 0.16 9.20 -4.42
C ILE A 138 -0.35 10.20 -3.37
N GLY A 139 0.55 11.04 -2.84
CA GLY A 139 0.19 12.08 -1.88
C GLY A 139 0.00 11.52 -0.47
N VAL A 140 -0.96 12.05 0.29
CA VAL A 140 -1.21 11.60 1.66
C VAL A 140 -1.76 10.18 1.66
N ILE A 141 -1.05 9.27 2.33
CA ILE A 141 -1.49 7.88 2.55
C ILE A 141 -2.35 7.80 3.80
N THR A 142 -1.90 8.40 4.90
CA THR A 142 -2.61 8.39 6.18
C THR A 142 -2.21 9.57 7.04
N ALA A 143 -3.02 9.85 8.06
CA ALA A 143 -2.67 10.73 9.16
C ALA A 143 -3.27 10.17 10.44
N TYR A 144 -2.59 10.37 11.58
CA TYR A 144 -3.05 9.89 12.87
C TYR A 144 -2.46 10.68 14.03
N CYS A 145 -3.14 10.65 15.18
CA CYS A 145 -2.64 11.20 16.43
C CYS A 145 -1.82 10.15 17.19
N ARG A 146 -0.68 10.57 17.76
CA ARG A 146 0.21 9.71 18.54
C ARG A 146 -0.41 9.38 19.90
N GLY A 147 -0.14 8.17 20.38
CA GLY A 147 -0.57 7.72 21.71
C GLY A 147 -2.07 7.44 21.86
N VAL A 148 -2.88 7.64 20.81
CA VAL A 148 -4.33 7.40 20.84
C VAL A 148 -4.79 6.66 19.59
N LYS A 149 -5.85 5.86 19.72
CA LYS A 149 -6.43 5.12 18.58
C LYS A 149 -7.13 6.06 17.59
N LYS A 150 -7.88 7.03 18.11
CA LYS A 150 -8.59 8.05 17.35
C LYS A 150 -8.17 9.43 17.84
N CYS A 151 -7.96 10.34 16.90
CA CYS A 151 -7.75 11.74 17.23
C CYS A 151 -8.95 12.30 18.02
N PRO A 152 -8.72 13.12 19.05
CA PRO A 152 -9.80 13.82 19.72
C PRO A 152 -10.58 14.73 18.75
N SER A 153 -11.91 14.79 18.86
CA SER A 153 -12.73 15.53 17.88
C SER A 153 -12.37 17.02 17.76
N TRP A 154 -11.82 17.64 18.81
CA TRP A 154 -11.43 19.06 18.84
C TRP A 154 -10.26 19.40 17.91
N VAL A 155 -9.55 18.41 17.33
CA VAL A 155 -8.47 18.68 16.36
C VAL A 155 -8.98 19.03 14.96
N ASN A 156 -10.26 18.73 14.68
CA ASN A 156 -10.84 18.85 13.34
C ASN A 156 -11.25 20.27 12.98
#